data_AF-A0A455U634-F1
#
_entry.id   AF-A0A455U634-F1
#
_cell.length_a   1.000
_cell.length_b   1.000
_cell.length_c   1.000
_cell.angle_alpha   90.00
_cell.angle_beta   90.00
_cell.angle_gamma   90.00
#
_symmetry.space_group_name_H-M   'P 1'
#
loop_
_entity.id
_entity.type
_entity.pdbx_description
1 polymer ?
#
loop_
_entity_poly.entity_id
_entity_poly.type
_entity_poly.pdbx_seq_one_letter_code
_entity_poly.pdbx_strand_id
1 'polypeptide(L)'
;MPGRIEQIANDLIQDDGKAFYCHKTLSGSRDHDEDGEEGEHYQPGSKDSVCAGSLIFQLKVGRVPIIARLAFSAGLIDYKGLQAQFSDVIDPDDVL
;
A
#
# COMPACT_ATOMS: atom_id res chain seq x y z
N MET A 1 10.45 20.15 4.96
CA MET A 1 9.61 19.08 5.56
C MET A 1 8.98 18.34 4.40
N PRO A 2 9.10 17.00 4.33
CA PRO A 2 8.43 16.23 3.28
C PRO A 2 6.92 16.48 3.34
N GLY A 3 6.29 16.63 2.19
CA GLY A 3 4.84 16.68 2.10
C GLY A 3 4.21 15.32 2.38
N ARG A 4 2.88 15.28 2.38
CA ARG A 4 2.12 14.06 2.67
C ARG A 4 2.39 12.95 1.67
N ILE A 5 2.64 13.29 0.40
CA ILE A 5 2.88 12.31 -0.65
C ILE A 5 4.24 11.65 -0.47
N GLU A 6 5.26 12.44 -0.17
CA GLU A 6 6.64 12.00 0.07
C GLU A 6 6.74 11.14 1.33
N GLN A 7 5.96 11.45 2.37
CA GLN A 7 5.83 10.59 3.55
C GLN A 7 5.23 9.23 3.18
N ILE A 8 4.09 9.22 2.46
CA ILE A 8 3.47 7.96 2.02
C ILE A 8 4.43 7.16 1.14
N ALA A 9 5.11 7.79 0.18
CA ALA A 9 6.07 7.13 -0.70
C ALA A 9 7.22 6.47 0.09
N ASN A 10 7.76 7.17 1.09
CA ASN A 10 8.77 6.61 1.98
C ASN A 10 8.24 5.42 2.79
N ASP A 11 7.06 5.53 3.39
CA ASP A 11 6.46 4.46 4.17
C ASP A 11 6.22 3.20 3.32
N LEU A 12 5.83 3.38 2.04
CA LEU A 12 5.61 2.28 1.11
C LEU A 12 6.88 1.47 0.81
N ILE A 13 8.07 2.03 0.93
CA ILE A 13 9.33 1.35 0.57
C ILE A 13 10.15 0.88 1.77
N GLN A 14 9.89 1.42 2.96
CA GLN A 14 10.67 1.13 4.16
C GLN A 14 10.31 -0.21 4.82
N ASP A 15 9.05 -0.65 4.73
CA ASP A 15 8.56 -1.87 5.41
C ASP A 15 7.78 -2.76 4.42
N ASP A 16 8.40 -3.86 3.98
CA ASP A 16 7.75 -4.82 3.07
C ASP A 16 6.90 -5.87 3.80
N GLY A 17 6.79 -5.80 5.13
CA GLY A 17 5.85 -6.56 5.93
C GLY A 17 4.44 -5.97 5.93
N LYS A 18 4.28 -4.71 5.55
CA LYS A 18 3.00 -3.99 5.57
C LYS A 18 2.43 -3.78 4.17
N ALA A 19 1.13 -4.01 4.03
CA ALA A 19 0.39 -3.66 2.84
C ALA A 19 -0.31 -2.31 3.04
N PHE A 20 -0.42 -1.52 1.98
CA PHE A 20 -1.16 -0.27 2.00
C PHE A 20 -2.60 -0.53 1.54
N TYR A 21 -3.57 -0.31 2.44
CA TYR A 21 -4.97 -0.60 2.18
C TYR A 21 -5.66 0.51 1.41
N CYS A 22 -6.56 0.13 0.51
CA CYS A 22 -7.33 1.07 -0.29
C CYS A 22 -8.39 1.76 0.59
N HIS A 23 -8.36 3.09 0.65
CA HIS A 23 -9.35 3.88 1.39
C HIS A 23 -10.81 3.61 0.96
N LYS A 24 -11.02 3.06 -0.25
CA LYS A 24 -12.35 2.80 -0.82
C LYS A 24 -12.97 1.49 -0.31
N THR A 25 -12.17 0.62 0.31
CA THR A 25 -12.59 -0.72 0.73
C THR A 25 -12.39 -0.98 2.22
N LEU A 26 -11.94 0.02 2.98
CA LEU A 26 -11.77 -0.09 4.42
C LEU A 26 -13.08 -0.52 5.09
N SER A 27 -12.97 -1.56 5.92
CA SER A 27 -14.06 -2.20 6.65
C SER A 27 -13.67 -2.60 8.07
N GLY A 28 -12.44 -2.31 8.47
CA GLY A 28 -11.90 -2.56 9.79
C GLY A 28 -12.10 -1.39 10.74
N SER A 29 -11.29 -1.34 11.79
CA SER A 29 -11.35 -0.33 12.84
C SER A 29 -10.00 0.32 13.04
N ARG A 30 -10.00 1.57 13.51
CA ARG A 30 -8.82 2.16 14.13
C ARG A 30 -8.86 1.85 15.61
N ASP A 31 -7.69 1.52 16.16
CA ASP A 31 -7.55 1.45 17.60
C ASP A 31 -7.84 2.85 18.17
N HIS A 32 -8.39 2.92 19.37
CA HIS A 32 -8.47 4.18 20.12
C HIS A 32 -7.31 4.22 21.10
N ASP A 33 -6.66 5.36 21.23
CA ASP A 33 -5.66 5.54 22.28
C ASP A 33 -6.33 5.57 23.67
N GLU A 34 -5.51 5.62 24.73
CA GLU A 34 -6.01 5.61 26.11
C GLU A 34 -6.93 6.79 26.44
N ASP A 35 -6.86 7.86 25.63
CA ASP A 35 -7.65 9.08 25.76
C ASP A 35 -8.93 9.07 24.90
N GLY A 36 -9.15 8.00 24.12
CA GLY A 36 -10.32 7.82 23.26
C GLY A 36 -10.21 8.52 21.90
N GLU A 37 -9.04 9.09 21.55
CA GLU A 37 -8.77 9.63 20.23
C GLU A 37 -8.52 8.49 19.21
N GLU A 38 -8.66 8.80 17.93
CA GLU A 38 -8.35 7.84 16.87
C GLU A 38 -6.85 7.52 16.89
N GLY A 39 -6.49 6.32 17.32
CA GLY A 39 -5.12 5.83 17.36
C GLY A 39 -4.51 5.65 15.97
N GLU A 40 -3.19 5.60 15.94
CA GLU A 40 -2.39 5.58 14.70
C GLU A 40 -2.50 4.26 13.91
N HIS A 41 -3.00 3.20 14.55
CA HIS A 41 -3.01 1.85 14.01
C HIS A 41 -4.39 1.45 13.49
N TYR A 42 -4.42 1.09 12.21
CA TYR A 42 -5.59 0.55 11.56
C TYR A 42 -5.54 -0.98 11.54
N GLN A 43 -6.59 -1.62 12.03
CA GLN A 43 -6.80 -3.06 11.99
C GLN A 43 -7.64 -3.41 10.75
N PRO A 44 -7.10 -4.17 9.78
CA PRO A 44 -7.80 -4.47 8.53
C PRO A 44 -9.06 -5.31 8.74
N GLY A 45 -10.14 -4.93 8.05
CA GLY A 45 -11.39 -5.68 8.01
C GLY A 45 -11.42 -6.74 6.90
N SER A 46 -12.48 -7.54 6.87
CA SER A 46 -12.61 -8.66 5.92
C SER A 46 -12.86 -8.24 4.47
N LYS A 47 -13.26 -7.00 4.22
CA LYS A 47 -13.50 -6.46 2.87
C LYS A 47 -12.36 -5.57 2.38
N ASP A 48 -11.34 -5.39 3.21
CA ASP A 48 -10.21 -4.54 2.88
C ASP A 48 -9.43 -5.13 1.71
N SER A 49 -9.08 -4.27 0.77
CA SER A 49 -8.24 -4.64 -0.35
C SER A 49 -6.95 -3.84 -0.32
N VAL A 50 -5.86 -4.45 -0.78
CA VAL A 50 -4.60 -3.74 -1.01
C VAL A 50 -4.81 -2.73 -2.14
N CYS A 51 -4.28 -1.53 -1.97
CA CYS A 51 -4.32 -0.50 -3.01
C CYS A 51 -3.51 -0.95 -4.22
N ALA A 52 -4.14 -1.00 -5.40
CA ALA A 52 -3.44 -1.32 -6.64
C ALA A 52 -2.36 -0.28 -6.97
N GLY A 53 -2.64 1.00 -6.74
CA GLY A 53 -1.69 2.09 -6.97
C GLY A 53 -0.42 1.97 -6.11
N SER A 54 -0.55 1.58 -4.84
CA SER A 54 0.64 1.37 -3.99
C SER A 54 1.45 0.17 -4.44
N LEU A 55 0.81 -0.92 -4.87
CA LEU A 55 1.51 -2.08 -5.42
C LEU A 55 2.24 -1.73 -6.72
N ILE A 56 1.62 -0.94 -7.60
CA ILE A 56 2.24 -0.47 -8.84
C ILE A 56 3.43 0.45 -8.53
N PHE A 57 3.30 1.39 -7.59
CA PHE A 57 4.40 2.25 -7.15
C PHE A 57 5.60 1.42 -6.65
N GLN A 58 5.33 0.47 -5.75
CA GLN A 58 6.34 -0.46 -5.22
C GLN A 58 6.93 -1.39 -6.30
N LEU A 59 6.14 -1.79 -7.29
CA LEU A 59 6.63 -2.52 -8.46
C LEU A 59 7.62 -1.68 -9.29
N LYS A 60 7.38 -0.38 -9.48
CA LYS A 60 8.32 0.52 -10.17
C LYS A 60 9.66 0.63 -9.43
N VAL A 61 9.63 0.62 -8.09
CA VAL A 61 10.82 0.57 -7.22
C VAL A 61 11.52 -0.80 -7.28
N GLY A 62 10.85 -1.84 -7.79
CA GLY A 62 11.37 -3.21 -7.88
C GLY A 62 11.18 -4.04 -6.62
N ARG A 63 10.39 -3.57 -5.65
CA ARG A 63 10.12 -4.30 -4.39
C ARG A 63 8.69 -4.10 -3.92
N VAL A 64 7.90 -5.18 -3.93
CA VAL A 64 6.53 -5.26 -3.40
C VAL A 64 6.49 -5.91 -2.00
N PRO A 65 5.39 -5.79 -1.23
CA PRO A 65 5.28 -6.37 0.10
C PRO A 65 5.24 -7.90 0.01
N ILE A 66 5.63 -8.58 1.08
CA ILE A 66 5.70 -10.04 1.15
C ILE A 66 4.37 -10.68 0.75
N ILE A 67 3.24 -10.13 1.21
CA ILE A 67 1.91 -10.68 0.88
C ILE A 67 1.60 -10.62 -0.62
N ALA A 68 2.07 -9.60 -1.33
CA ALA A 68 1.89 -9.50 -2.78
C ALA A 68 2.78 -10.51 -3.52
N ARG A 69 4.00 -10.75 -3.04
CA ARG A 69 4.88 -11.81 -3.62
C ARG A 69 4.21 -13.17 -3.54
N LEU A 70 3.62 -13.49 -2.39
CA LEU A 70 2.85 -14.72 -2.20
C LEU A 70 1.63 -14.76 -3.15
N ALA A 71 0.90 -13.66 -3.26
CA ALA A 71 -0.26 -13.56 -4.16
C ALA A 71 0.12 -13.72 -5.65
N PHE A 72 1.25 -13.15 -6.09
CA PHE A 72 1.79 -13.40 -7.44
C PHE A 72 2.13 -14.87 -7.63
N SER A 73 2.82 -15.49 -6.67
CA SER A 73 3.22 -16.89 -6.76
C SER A 73 2.03 -17.86 -6.77
N ALA A 74 0.93 -17.46 -6.12
CA ALA A 74 -0.34 -18.19 -6.09
C ALA A 74 -1.24 -17.89 -7.31
N GLY A 75 -0.85 -16.97 -8.20
CA GLY A 75 -1.65 -16.58 -9.36
C GLY A 75 -2.92 -15.78 -9.02
N LEU A 76 -3.00 -15.20 -7.81
CA LEU A 76 -4.16 -14.42 -7.36
C LEU A 76 -4.15 -12.98 -7.89
N ILE A 77 -2.98 -12.49 -8.28
CA ILE A 77 -2.78 -11.18 -8.90
C ILE A 77 -1.89 -11.32 -10.13
N ASP A 78 -2.22 -10.59 -11.20
CA ASP A 78 -1.46 -10.61 -12.44
C ASP A 78 -0.41 -9.50 -12.46
N TYR A 79 0.85 -9.90 -12.52
CA TYR A 79 1.99 -8.99 -12.63
C TYR A 79 1.92 -8.12 -13.89
N LYS A 80 1.53 -8.71 -15.04
CA LYS A 80 1.49 -7.97 -16.31
C LYS A 80 0.35 -6.96 -16.34
N GLY A 81 -0.80 -7.32 -15.77
CA GLY A 81 -1.92 -6.41 -15.58
C GLY A 81 -1.54 -5.17 -14.77
N LEU A 82 -0.76 -5.33 -13.69
CA LEU A 82 -0.26 -4.18 -12.92
C LEU A 82 0.77 -3.37 -13.72
N GLN A 83 1.67 -4.02 -14.47
CA GLN A 83 2.63 -3.33 -15.33
C GLN A 83 1.98 -2.47 -16.41
N ALA A 84 0.86 -2.94 -16.98
CA ALA A 84 0.10 -2.19 -17.98
C ALA A 84 -0.50 -0.88 -17.45
N GLN A 85 -0.47 -0.63 -16.15
CA GLN A 85 -1.01 0.56 -15.49
C GLN A 85 0.09 1.49 -14.96
N PHE A 86 1.35 1.27 -15.33
CA PHE A 86 2.47 2.07 -14.83
C PHE A 86 2.32 3.57 -15.13
N SER A 87 1.73 3.94 -16.28
CA SER A 87 1.49 5.33 -16.64
C SER A 87 0.48 6.06 -15.74
N ASP A 88 -0.37 5.32 -15.03
CA ASP A 88 -1.48 5.89 -14.25
C ASP A 88 -1.09 6.15 -12.79
N VAL A 89 0.14 5.80 -12.40
CA VAL A 89 0.68 5.95 -11.06
C VAL A 89 1.95 6.80 -11.15
N ILE A 90 2.16 7.67 -10.16
CA ILE A 90 3.34 8.54 -10.07
C ILE A 90 4.66 7.74 -10.16
N ASP A 91 5.71 8.35 -10.71
CA ASP A 91 7.03 7.75 -10.75
C ASP A 91 7.77 7.94 -9.43
N PRO A 92 8.50 6.92 -8.92
CA PRO A 92 9.21 7.03 -7.65
C PRO A 92 10.22 8.20 -7.61
N ASP A 93 10.87 8.48 -8.74
CA ASP A 93 11.85 9.56 -8.88
C ASP A 93 11.26 10.98 -8.68
N ASP A 94 9.93 11.11 -8.71
CA ASP A 94 9.24 12.39 -8.47
C ASP A 94 8.98 12.66 -6.97
N VAL A 95 9.10 11.64 -6.11
CA VAL A 95 8.61 11.70 -4.71
C VAL A 95 9.52 11.07 -3.65
N LEU A 96 10.56 10.34 -4.04
CA LEU A 96 11.59 9.75 -3.16
C LEU A 96 12.86 10.61 -3.14
#